data_AF-A0A183FH09-F1
#
_entry.id   AF-A0A183FH09-F1
#
_cell.length_a   1.000
_cell.length_b   1.000
_cell.length_c   1.000
_cell.angle_alpha   90.00
_cell.angle_beta   90.00
_cell.angle_gamma   90.00
#
_symmetry.space_group_name_H-M   'P 1'
#
loop_
_entity.id
_entity.type
_entity.pdbx_description
1 polymer ?
#
loop_
_entity_poly.entity_id
_entity_poly.type
_entity_poly.pdbx_seq_one_letter_code
_entity_poly.pdbx_strand_id
1 'polypeptide(L)'
;VAVSPELIGVNQSPRITHQNLRELDWTTIDRRSEEGWWHLYPFGERYFDDELSHRPWMEKQIDLDFFLPYYGFRFNYTFIFQEGFVAFSHPWYVQPPYSFPNPHWPSKPDPSLIAVFMAEQQMQHVGDSRISNVWFRVIERPTNLIGYNNLQVDPEETSREPSLQQPLGVYSYDDPRFYRTYRGRQLRTQQGRVEDPEMLDSITRDVRHSMVGARGWKADYALLITWERMSYGGAPKITDMSKYEQAKRWQNTYQMVLATDEIRTYCMLNYANINWTSSSQSGALTRGRGGMQSALVRTVVGFNGGNGTGFYPLPFSSEGNSYKLVQFGSTQVAGRWLARVDEQIQYGGCTNSSRGAIELSQQYGNMLGGFALNVTGPCLRPNDVLRMQLDELTIDCERIDMVMARCVVPTNAIFKIGFVDVKLSVDAGKSYPWWTKFYIVQPGLGRRRVNLINDPREPMNDWSFYDPQNLTISWEWENITANTNTAVDITLWGYWEDTEGHSLKQIGYIAKRHPNNGILSFSPRNLEVDLEGDADAWRFFQGGVVQVRASEAWLEDRGDR
;
A
#
# COMPACT_ATOMS: atom_id res chain seq x y z
N VAL A 1 -32.29 39.60 -14.68
CA VAL A 1 -31.43 39.82 -13.50
C VAL A 1 -30.05 39.31 -13.86
N ALA A 2 -29.11 40.24 -14.02
CA ALA A 2 -27.74 39.95 -14.41
C ALA A 2 -27.06 39.13 -13.31
N VAL A 3 -26.44 38.01 -13.68
CA VAL A 3 -25.58 37.23 -12.79
C VAL A 3 -24.15 37.74 -12.97
N SER A 4 -23.58 38.13 -11.85
CA SER A 4 -22.23 38.65 -11.62
C SER A 4 -21.12 37.72 -12.17
N PRO A 5 -20.07 38.27 -12.81
CA PRO A 5 -18.95 37.49 -13.33
C PRO A 5 -17.83 37.37 -12.29
N GLU A 6 -18.04 36.62 -11.22
CA GLU A 6 -16.98 36.24 -10.28
C GLU A 6 -17.26 34.84 -9.74
N LEU A 7 -16.91 33.79 -10.49
CA LEU A 7 -16.77 32.40 -10.01
C LEU A 7 -16.28 31.40 -11.10
N ILE A 8 -15.36 31.80 -11.98
CA ILE A 8 -14.68 30.86 -12.89
C ILE A 8 -13.18 31.13 -12.85
N GLY A 9 -12.46 30.30 -12.10
CA GLY A 9 -11.01 30.40 -11.93
C GLY A 9 -10.37 29.10 -11.49
N VAL A 10 -10.87 27.95 -11.96
CA VAL A 10 -10.06 26.74 -11.99
C VAL A 10 -9.23 26.84 -13.27
N ASN A 11 -7.93 27.13 -13.13
CA ASN A 11 -6.97 27.14 -14.23
C ASN A 11 -7.01 25.79 -14.96
N GLN A 12 -7.85 25.67 -15.98
CA GLN A 12 -7.74 24.58 -16.94
C GLN A 12 -6.42 24.80 -17.68
N SER A 13 -5.47 23.89 -17.48
CA SER A 13 -4.24 23.84 -18.26
C SER A 13 -4.57 23.93 -19.77
N PRO A 14 -3.79 24.69 -20.55
CA PRO A 14 -4.04 24.79 -21.99
C PRO A 14 -4.03 23.41 -22.63
N ARG A 15 -5.01 23.14 -23.50
CA ARG A 15 -5.09 21.88 -24.25
C ARG A 15 -3.87 21.77 -25.16
N ILE A 16 -3.08 20.71 -25.00
CA ILE A 16 -1.91 20.46 -25.84
C ILE A 16 -2.42 20.06 -27.24
N THR A 17 -2.03 20.83 -28.25
CA THR A 17 -2.39 20.56 -29.65
C THR A 17 -1.16 20.66 -30.52
N HIS A 18 -1.22 20.14 -31.75
CA HIS A 18 -0.13 20.26 -32.71
C HIS A 18 0.32 21.71 -32.98
N GLN A 19 -0.57 22.70 -32.78
CA GLN A 19 -0.28 24.11 -33.01
C GLN A 19 0.56 24.70 -31.88
N ASN A 20 0.28 24.29 -30.63
CA ASN A 20 0.92 24.87 -29.45
C ASN A 20 2.10 24.03 -28.94
N LEU A 21 2.29 22.80 -29.43
CA LEU A 21 3.31 21.85 -28.95
C LEU A 21 4.72 22.44 -28.81
N ARG A 22 5.10 23.37 -29.69
CA ARG A 22 6.42 24.02 -29.70
C ARG A 22 6.53 25.26 -28.80
N GLU A 23 5.39 25.86 -28.45
CA GLU A 23 5.31 27.13 -27.73
C GLU A 23 4.91 26.96 -26.26
N LEU A 24 4.52 25.75 -25.86
CA LEU A 24 4.11 25.44 -24.50
C LEU A 24 5.31 25.41 -23.55
N ASP A 25 5.19 26.15 -22.45
CA ASP A 25 6.12 26.06 -21.34
C ASP A 25 5.79 24.85 -20.45
N TRP A 26 6.52 23.76 -20.68
CA TRP A 26 6.37 22.49 -19.98
C TRP A 26 6.65 22.57 -18.47
N THR A 27 7.30 23.63 -17.99
CA THR A 27 7.58 23.81 -16.55
C THR A 27 6.34 24.27 -15.76
N THR A 28 5.33 24.81 -16.43
CA THR A 28 4.12 25.34 -15.78
C THR A 28 2.90 24.45 -15.96
N ILE A 29 2.93 23.54 -16.93
CA ILE A 29 1.79 22.72 -17.34
C ILE A 29 1.82 21.37 -16.62
N ASP A 30 0.66 20.90 -16.17
CA ASP A 30 0.50 19.51 -15.76
C ASP A 30 0.20 18.65 -16.99
N ARG A 31 1.07 17.68 -17.30
CA ARG A 31 0.92 16.81 -18.47
C ARG A 31 -0.31 15.89 -18.37
N ARG A 32 -0.83 15.65 -17.16
CA ARG A 32 -1.94 14.73 -16.91
C ARG A 32 -3.31 15.29 -17.28
N SER A 33 -3.47 16.61 -17.19
CA SER A 33 -4.77 17.27 -17.28
C SER A 33 -5.36 17.26 -18.69
N GLU A 34 -4.54 17.17 -19.73
CA GLU A 34 -5.01 17.10 -21.13
C GLU A 34 -5.86 15.85 -21.40
N GLU A 35 -5.43 14.70 -20.87
CA GLU A 35 -6.01 13.39 -21.16
C GLU A 35 -6.78 12.82 -19.94
N GLY A 36 -6.91 13.61 -18.87
CA GLY A 36 -7.61 13.20 -17.65
C GLY A 36 -6.92 12.07 -16.88
N TRP A 37 -5.58 12.02 -16.89
CA TRP A 37 -4.80 10.99 -16.19
C TRP A 37 -4.66 11.27 -14.69
N TRP A 38 -5.78 11.48 -14.00
CA TRP A 38 -5.82 11.88 -12.59
C TRP A 38 -5.38 10.79 -11.62
N HIS A 39 -5.38 9.52 -12.04
CA HIS A 39 -4.93 8.39 -11.24
C HIS A 39 -3.41 8.18 -11.25
N LEU A 40 -2.68 8.86 -12.14
CA LEU A 40 -1.22 8.94 -12.10
C LEU A 40 -0.79 9.98 -11.08
N TYR A 41 0.28 9.71 -10.34
CA TYR A 41 0.94 10.74 -9.55
C TYR A 41 1.52 11.82 -10.46
N PRO A 42 1.59 13.07 -10.01
CA PRO A 42 2.16 14.17 -10.78
C PRO A 42 3.58 13.86 -11.27
N PHE A 43 3.86 14.15 -12.55
CA PHE A 43 5.13 13.87 -13.20
C PHE A 43 5.49 14.93 -14.24
N GLY A 44 6.77 15.01 -14.61
CA GLY A 44 7.33 15.92 -15.61
C GLY A 44 8.17 17.04 -15.02
N GLU A 45 8.56 17.98 -15.88
CA GLU A 45 9.52 19.06 -15.58
C GLU A 45 9.02 19.96 -14.44
N ARG A 46 7.71 20.23 -14.41
CA ARG A 46 7.03 20.99 -13.34
C ARG A 46 7.24 20.41 -11.95
N TYR A 47 7.40 19.09 -11.85
CA TYR A 47 7.54 18.35 -10.60
C TYR A 47 8.99 17.92 -10.34
N PHE A 48 9.93 18.50 -11.09
CA PHE A 48 11.37 18.30 -10.95
C PHE A 48 11.85 16.86 -11.21
N ASP A 49 11.08 16.14 -12.03
CA ASP A 49 11.50 14.85 -12.53
C ASP A 49 12.70 15.03 -13.46
N ASP A 50 13.61 14.06 -13.43
CA ASP A 50 14.70 13.99 -14.39
C ASP A 50 14.30 13.09 -15.56
N GLU A 51 14.89 13.39 -16.71
CA GLU A 51 14.58 12.69 -17.94
C GLU A 51 15.64 11.62 -18.23
N LEU A 52 15.20 10.45 -18.70
CA LEU A 52 16.10 9.42 -19.20
C LEU A 52 16.58 9.80 -20.61
N SER A 53 17.86 10.14 -20.75
CA SER A 53 18.44 10.48 -22.06
C SER A 53 18.24 9.35 -23.08
N HIS A 54 17.76 9.69 -24.28
CA HIS A 54 17.51 8.72 -25.35
C HIS A 54 18.82 8.12 -25.89
N ARG A 55 19.24 7.00 -25.31
CA ARG A 55 20.25 6.12 -25.89
C ARG A 55 19.72 4.67 -25.83
N PRO A 56 19.33 4.08 -26.97
CA PRO A 56 18.82 2.72 -27.02
C PRO A 56 19.82 1.75 -26.38
N TRP A 57 19.33 0.80 -25.57
CA TRP A 57 20.16 -0.21 -24.90
C TRP A 57 21.18 0.33 -23.89
N MET A 58 21.08 1.60 -23.48
CA MET A 58 21.85 2.10 -22.35
C MET A 58 20.93 2.35 -21.16
N GLU A 59 21.17 1.55 -20.13
CA GLU A 59 20.63 1.73 -18.80
C GLU A 59 21.15 3.01 -18.16
N LYS A 60 20.27 3.72 -17.44
CA LYS A 60 20.70 4.70 -16.44
C LYS A 60 20.67 3.98 -15.10
N GLN A 61 21.86 3.73 -14.56
CA GLN A 61 21.98 3.37 -13.15
C GLN A 61 21.57 4.58 -12.31
N ILE A 62 20.68 4.33 -11.37
CA ILE A 62 20.28 5.28 -10.34
C ILE A 62 20.72 4.67 -9.02
N ASP A 63 21.65 5.34 -8.35
CA ASP A 63 21.98 4.99 -6.99
C ASP A 63 20.82 5.42 -6.09
N LEU A 64 20.39 4.50 -5.23
CA LEU A 64 19.37 4.72 -4.21
C LEU A 64 20.15 4.90 -2.90
N ASP A 65 20.08 6.08 -2.27
CA ASP A 65 20.80 6.34 -1.01
C ASP A 65 20.13 5.64 0.20
N PHE A 66 19.24 4.68 -0.08
CA PHE A 66 18.47 3.88 0.85
C PHE A 66 18.46 2.42 0.37
N PHE A 67 18.13 1.51 1.28
CA PHE A 67 17.97 0.11 0.93
C PHE A 67 16.56 -0.16 0.44
N LEU A 68 16.44 -0.77 -0.75
CA LEU A 68 15.20 -1.27 -1.31
C LEU A 68 15.18 -2.80 -1.20
N PRO A 69 14.41 -3.35 -0.24
CA PRO A 69 14.13 -4.78 -0.20
C PRO A 69 13.37 -5.24 -1.44
N TYR A 70 13.89 -6.25 -2.13
CA TYR A 70 13.22 -6.92 -3.23
C TYR A 70 13.57 -8.40 -3.26
N TYR A 71 12.55 -9.26 -3.15
CA TYR A 71 12.67 -10.72 -3.20
C TYR A 71 13.73 -11.31 -2.24
N GLY A 72 13.78 -10.80 -1.00
CA GLY A 72 14.72 -11.21 0.05
C GLY A 72 16.11 -10.59 -0.05
N PHE A 73 16.40 -9.84 -1.13
CA PHE A 73 17.63 -9.08 -1.30
C PHE A 73 17.42 -7.61 -0.94
N ARG A 74 18.53 -6.88 -0.69
CA ARG A 74 18.51 -5.44 -0.45
C ARG A 74 19.37 -4.76 -1.50
N PHE A 75 18.77 -3.86 -2.27
CA PHE A 75 19.45 -3.12 -3.34
C PHE A 75 19.58 -1.65 -2.96
N ASN A 76 20.72 -1.06 -3.29
CA ASN A 76 21.00 0.38 -3.14
C ASN A 76 21.19 1.06 -4.50
N TYR A 77 20.77 0.40 -5.58
CA TYR A 77 20.76 0.96 -6.92
C TYR A 77 19.66 0.29 -7.74
N THR A 78 19.31 0.91 -8.86
CA THR A 78 18.39 0.34 -9.83
C THR A 78 18.71 0.82 -11.24
N PHE A 79 18.32 0.04 -12.24
CA PHE A 79 18.50 0.35 -13.65
C PHE A 79 17.13 0.58 -14.31
N ILE A 80 16.92 1.75 -14.90
CA ILE A 80 15.70 2.06 -15.66
C ILE A 80 15.93 1.81 -17.15
N PHE A 81 15.00 1.07 -17.77
CA PHE A 81 15.00 0.77 -19.20
C PHE A 81 13.83 1.45 -19.92
N GLN A 82 14.07 1.87 -21.16
CA GLN A 82 13.04 2.52 -22.00
C GLN A 82 11.97 1.52 -22.45
N GLU A 83 12.32 0.25 -22.46
CA GLU A 83 11.51 -0.92 -22.84
C GLU A 83 10.43 -1.26 -21.79
N GLY A 84 10.28 -0.44 -20.74
CA GLY A 84 9.17 -0.53 -19.78
C GLY A 84 9.42 -1.47 -18.62
N PHE A 85 10.67 -1.65 -18.21
CA PHE A 85 11.03 -2.44 -17.04
C PHE A 85 12.14 -1.76 -16.23
N VAL A 86 12.27 -2.21 -14.98
CA VAL A 86 13.31 -1.77 -14.05
C VAL A 86 14.04 -2.99 -13.53
N ALA A 87 15.36 -2.98 -13.54
CA ALA A 87 16.18 -4.11 -13.09
C ALA A 87 17.01 -3.73 -11.86
N PHE A 88 17.24 -4.72 -11.00
CA PHE A 88 18.11 -4.62 -9.82
C PHE A 88 19.41 -5.41 -10.00
N SER A 89 19.45 -6.29 -10.99
CA SER A 89 20.67 -6.94 -11.46
C SER A 89 20.79 -6.80 -12.97
N HIS A 90 22.04 -6.72 -13.47
CA HIS A 90 22.31 -6.43 -14.86
C HIS A 90 21.77 -7.57 -15.77
N PRO A 91 20.82 -7.26 -16.68
CA PRO A 91 20.25 -8.27 -17.56
C PRO A 91 21.24 -8.60 -18.70
N TRP A 92 21.85 -9.78 -18.68
CA TRP A 92 22.84 -10.21 -19.69
C TRP A 92 22.33 -10.12 -21.14
N TYR A 93 21.07 -10.49 -21.37
CA TYR A 93 20.41 -10.39 -22.67
C TYR A 93 18.91 -10.58 -22.52
N VAL A 94 18.12 -9.57 -22.88
CA VAL A 94 16.67 -9.61 -22.75
C VAL A 94 16.04 -9.18 -24.07
N GLN A 95 15.73 -10.16 -24.91
CA GLN A 95 15.03 -9.98 -26.18
C GLN A 95 13.82 -10.90 -26.22
N PRO A 96 12.76 -10.53 -26.97
CA PRO A 96 11.66 -11.45 -27.25
C PRO A 96 12.21 -12.73 -27.93
N PRO A 97 11.75 -13.94 -27.58
CA PRO A 97 10.74 -14.25 -26.57
C PRO A 97 11.23 -14.06 -25.12
N TYR A 98 10.48 -13.29 -24.34
CA TYR A 98 10.71 -13.10 -22.91
C TYR A 98 10.24 -14.34 -22.14
N SER A 99 11.17 -15.01 -21.46
CA SER A 99 10.89 -16.18 -20.64
C SER A 99 11.50 -16.00 -19.26
N PHE A 100 10.64 -15.94 -18.25
CA PHE A 100 11.02 -15.84 -16.85
C PHE A 100 10.38 -16.97 -16.03
N PRO A 101 11.08 -17.51 -15.02
CA PRO A 101 12.52 -17.33 -14.79
C PRO A 101 13.36 -17.86 -15.96
N ASN A 102 14.62 -17.42 -16.08
CA ASN A 102 15.49 -17.84 -17.18
C ASN A 102 15.64 -19.38 -17.23
N PRO A 103 15.18 -20.06 -18.32
CA PRO A 103 15.23 -21.52 -18.42
C PRO A 103 16.66 -22.11 -18.40
N HIS A 104 17.67 -21.27 -18.64
CA HIS A 104 19.08 -21.66 -18.64
C HIS A 104 19.79 -21.36 -17.32
N TRP A 105 19.08 -20.93 -16.28
CA TRP A 105 19.66 -20.83 -14.93
C TRP A 105 20.10 -22.23 -14.44
N PRO A 106 21.30 -22.40 -13.84
CA PRO A 106 22.28 -21.38 -13.43
C PRO A 106 23.34 -21.02 -14.47
N SER A 107 23.33 -21.66 -15.65
CA SER A 107 24.32 -21.42 -16.72
C SER A 107 24.28 -20.01 -17.29
N LYS A 108 23.10 -19.37 -17.29
CA LYS A 108 22.91 -17.95 -17.59
C LYS A 108 22.24 -17.26 -16.41
N PRO A 109 22.66 -16.02 -16.05
CA PRO A 109 22.05 -15.31 -14.94
C PRO A 109 20.57 -15.02 -15.21
N ASP A 110 19.76 -15.13 -14.16
CA ASP A 110 18.34 -14.75 -14.16
C ASP A 110 18.21 -13.40 -13.45
N PRO A 111 17.86 -12.31 -14.17
CA PRO A 111 17.89 -10.97 -13.60
C PRO A 111 16.69 -10.71 -12.70
N SER A 112 16.93 -10.03 -11.56
CA SER A 112 15.89 -9.51 -10.69
C SER A 112 15.34 -8.24 -11.31
N LEU A 113 14.07 -8.24 -11.71
CA LEU A 113 13.45 -7.12 -12.41
C LEU A 113 11.95 -6.99 -12.15
N ILE A 114 11.45 -5.79 -12.37
CA ILE A 114 10.03 -5.44 -12.37
C ILE A 114 9.65 -5.04 -13.79
N ALA A 115 8.87 -5.90 -14.44
CA ALA A 115 8.31 -5.66 -15.75
C ALA A 115 7.00 -4.87 -15.61
N VAL A 116 7.03 -3.56 -15.85
CA VAL A 116 5.85 -2.69 -15.75
C VAL A 116 5.00 -2.82 -17.01
N PHE A 117 5.66 -2.73 -18.16
CA PHE A 117 5.07 -2.99 -19.46
C PHE A 117 6.19 -3.38 -20.41
N MET A 118 6.75 -4.56 -20.19
CA MET A 118 7.97 -4.96 -20.85
C MET A 118 7.69 -5.37 -22.29
N ALA A 119 8.15 -4.54 -23.22
CA ALA A 119 8.04 -4.76 -24.65
C ALA A 119 9.08 -3.92 -25.39
N GLU A 120 9.31 -4.24 -26.66
CA GLU A 120 10.10 -3.38 -27.51
C GLU A 120 9.33 -2.07 -27.75
N GLN A 121 9.93 -0.97 -27.28
CA GLN A 121 9.35 0.37 -27.29
C GLN A 121 10.33 1.35 -27.91
N GLN A 122 9.80 2.44 -28.48
CA GLN A 122 10.62 3.52 -28.98
C GLN A 122 10.00 4.88 -28.69
N MET A 123 10.86 5.90 -28.59
CA MET A 123 10.42 7.28 -28.41
C MET A 123 9.79 7.83 -29.70
N GLN A 124 8.55 8.31 -29.60
CA GLN A 124 7.83 8.89 -30.71
C GLN A 124 8.20 10.36 -30.89
N HIS A 125 8.35 10.74 -32.16
CA HIS A 125 8.54 12.12 -32.60
C HIS A 125 7.40 12.51 -33.53
N VAL A 126 7.03 13.78 -33.49
CA VAL A 126 6.08 14.42 -34.41
C VAL A 126 6.78 15.63 -35.01
N GLY A 127 7.07 15.57 -36.30
CA GLY A 127 8.05 16.45 -36.93
C GLY A 127 9.40 16.32 -36.22
N ASP A 128 10.02 17.45 -35.88
CA ASP A 128 11.27 17.50 -35.12
C ASP A 128 11.08 17.42 -33.60
N SER A 129 9.83 17.48 -33.13
CA SER A 129 9.53 17.55 -31.70
C SER A 129 9.30 16.16 -31.12
N ARG A 130 10.08 15.79 -30.10
CA ARG A 130 9.86 14.57 -29.33
C ARG A 130 8.67 14.75 -28.39
N ILE A 131 7.80 13.75 -28.34
CA ILE A 131 6.59 13.78 -27.49
C ILE A 131 6.54 12.67 -26.46
N SER A 132 7.38 11.64 -26.60
CA SER A 132 7.55 10.58 -25.62
C SER A 132 8.73 10.88 -24.71
N ASN A 133 8.56 10.65 -23.42
CA ASN A 133 9.62 10.82 -22.44
C ASN A 133 9.55 9.70 -21.40
N VAL A 134 10.68 9.41 -20.76
CA VAL A 134 10.72 8.56 -19.57
C VAL A 134 11.22 9.43 -18.43
N TRP A 135 10.33 9.70 -17.49
CA TRP A 135 10.56 10.55 -16.32
C TRP A 135 10.86 9.68 -15.12
N PHE A 136 11.78 10.10 -14.27
CA PHE A 136 11.99 9.46 -12.98
C PHE A 136 12.30 10.48 -11.88
N ARG A 137 11.92 10.11 -10.65
CA ARG A 137 12.19 10.89 -9.46
C ARG A 137 12.31 10.01 -8.23
N VAL A 138 13.37 10.21 -7.47
CA VAL A 138 13.52 9.69 -6.12
C VAL A 138 12.92 10.70 -5.15
N ILE A 139 12.03 10.24 -4.29
CA ILE A 139 11.31 11.02 -3.30
C ILE A 139 11.76 10.56 -1.93
N GLU A 140 12.17 11.50 -1.09
CA GLU A 140 12.73 11.21 0.22
C GLU A 140 11.97 11.99 1.30
N ARG A 141 11.87 11.39 2.50
CA ARG A 141 11.36 12.08 3.68
C ARG A 141 12.51 12.79 4.39
N PRO A 142 12.30 14.03 4.88
CA PRO A 142 13.26 14.68 5.76
C PRO A 142 13.63 13.79 6.95
N THR A 143 14.93 13.69 7.27
CA THR A 143 15.46 12.76 8.28
C THR A 143 14.85 12.91 9.67
N ASN A 144 14.35 14.10 10.01
CA ASN A 144 13.65 14.39 11.27
C ASN A 144 12.23 13.80 11.34
N LEU A 145 11.66 13.33 10.22
CA LEU A 145 10.31 12.75 10.15
C LEU A 145 10.33 11.22 9.89
N ILE A 146 11.51 10.65 9.67
CA ILE A 146 11.73 9.20 9.53
C ILE A 146 11.59 8.55 10.92
N GLY A 147 10.84 7.45 11.00
CA GLY A 147 10.61 6.70 12.25
C GLY A 147 9.47 7.20 13.15
N TYR A 148 8.83 8.33 12.83
CA TYR A 148 7.59 8.76 13.49
C TYR A 148 6.36 8.16 12.78
N ASN A 149 5.59 7.31 13.47
CA ASN A 149 4.46 6.56 12.89
C ASN A 149 3.19 7.40 12.64
N ASN A 150 3.13 8.63 13.12
CA ASN A 150 1.94 9.48 12.96
C ASN A 150 1.92 10.09 11.55
N LEU A 151 0.81 9.89 10.84
CA LEU A 151 0.49 10.55 9.57
C LEU A 151 -0.06 11.97 9.75
N GLN A 152 -0.16 12.46 10.98
CA GLN A 152 -0.56 13.84 11.26
C GLN A 152 0.60 14.78 10.93
N VAL A 153 0.56 15.32 9.71
CA VAL A 153 1.08 16.67 9.48
C VAL A 153 0.00 17.60 10.02
N ASP A 154 0.24 18.24 11.17
CA ASP A 154 -0.69 19.25 11.70
C ASP A 154 -0.95 20.32 10.63
N PRO A 155 -2.18 20.47 10.13
CA PRO A 155 -2.52 21.51 9.15
C PRO A 155 -2.67 22.88 9.82
N GLU A 156 -2.92 22.91 11.13
CA GLU A 156 -3.26 24.12 11.88
C GLU A 156 -2.22 24.39 12.97
N GLU A 157 -1.16 25.11 12.63
CA GLU A 157 -0.43 25.87 13.64
C GLU A 157 -0.41 27.34 13.20
N THR A 158 -1.38 28.08 13.73
CA THR A 158 -1.48 29.54 13.68
C THR A 158 -0.58 30.23 14.71
N SER A 159 0.41 29.54 15.29
CA SER A 159 1.25 30.08 16.36
C SER A 159 2.73 30.23 15.97
N ARG A 160 3.06 31.47 15.62
CA ARG A 160 4.28 32.22 15.96
C ARG A 160 5.61 31.79 15.32
N GLU A 161 6.37 32.83 15.05
CA GLU A 161 7.67 32.90 14.37
C GLU A 161 8.62 31.73 14.68
N PRO A 162 9.39 31.26 13.67
CA PRO A 162 10.36 30.21 13.87
C PRO A 162 11.42 30.65 14.88
N SER A 163 11.64 29.84 15.92
CA SER A 163 12.73 30.05 16.88
C SER A 163 14.07 30.16 16.15
N LEU A 164 14.82 31.23 16.48
CA LEU A 164 16.14 31.60 15.94
C LEU A 164 17.28 30.57 16.17
N GLN A 165 16.98 29.34 16.58
CA GLN A 165 17.97 28.32 16.97
C GLN A 165 17.95 27.04 16.14
N GLN A 166 17.12 26.93 15.10
CA GLN A 166 17.27 25.86 14.10
C GLN A 166 18.24 26.29 12.99
N PRO A 167 19.24 25.48 12.61
CA PRO A 167 20.14 25.82 11.53
C PRO A 167 19.33 25.92 10.22
N LEU A 168 19.13 27.17 9.80
CA LEU A 168 18.39 27.58 8.61
C LEU A 168 18.93 26.85 7.37
N GLY A 169 18.05 26.11 6.70
CA GLY A 169 18.32 25.69 5.34
C GLY A 169 18.50 26.92 4.45
N VAL A 170 19.58 26.94 3.68
CA VAL A 170 19.99 28.05 2.79
C VAL A 170 18.82 28.57 1.95
N TYR A 171 18.39 29.81 2.21
CA TYR A 171 17.56 30.61 1.30
C TYR A 171 18.50 31.40 0.37
N SER A 172 18.33 31.27 -0.94
CA SER A 172 18.95 32.19 -1.91
C SER A 172 17.85 32.70 -2.84
N TYR A 173 17.67 34.02 -2.88
CA TYR A 173 16.65 34.69 -3.70
C TYR A 173 17.10 34.89 -5.16
N ASP A 174 18.35 34.56 -5.50
CA ASP A 174 18.99 35.01 -6.74
C ASP A 174 19.24 33.91 -7.80
N ASP A 175 18.95 32.62 -7.52
CA ASP A 175 19.17 31.53 -8.50
C ASP A 175 18.00 30.51 -8.50
N PRO A 176 17.23 30.38 -9.59
CA PRO A 176 16.10 29.44 -9.68
C PRO A 176 16.50 27.95 -9.63
N ARG A 177 17.80 27.64 -9.51
CA ARG A 177 18.33 26.26 -9.40
C ARG A 177 18.42 25.73 -7.97
N PHE A 178 18.14 26.54 -6.96
CA PHE A 178 18.11 26.12 -5.55
C PHE A 178 16.85 26.65 -4.86
N TYR A 179 15.97 25.76 -4.38
CA TYR A 179 14.84 26.11 -3.51
C TYR A 179 14.93 25.25 -2.23
N ARG A 180 14.52 25.79 -1.08
CA ARG A 180 14.50 25.19 0.29
C ARG A 180 13.21 25.52 1.07
N THR A 181 12.96 24.73 2.11
CA THR A 181 11.67 24.25 2.70
C THR A 181 10.93 25.15 3.70
N TYR A 182 9.60 24.93 3.80
CA TYR A 182 8.78 24.68 5.02
C TYR A 182 7.45 24.00 4.61
N ARG A 183 6.82 23.23 5.53
CA ARG A 183 5.47 22.58 5.47
C ARG A 183 4.81 22.45 4.08
N GLY A 184 4.80 21.22 3.54
CA GLY A 184 3.88 20.83 2.45
C GLY A 184 4.28 21.28 1.04
N ARG A 185 5.56 21.51 0.75
CA ARG A 185 6.03 21.77 -0.62
C ARG A 185 7.28 20.97 -1.00
N GLN A 186 7.30 20.49 -2.23
CA GLN A 186 8.38 19.75 -2.88
C GLN A 186 9.70 20.52 -2.90
N LEU A 187 10.77 19.87 -2.46
CA LEU A 187 12.12 20.42 -2.41
C LEU A 187 13.05 19.68 -3.36
N ARG A 188 13.71 20.32 -4.33
CA ARG A 188 14.84 19.66 -5.02
C ARG A 188 16.00 19.52 -4.06
N THR A 189 16.50 18.31 -3.95
CA THR A 189 17.81 18.07 -3.33
C THR A 189 18.87 17.95 -4.42
N GLN A 190 18.63 17.10 -5.41
CA GLN A 190 19.54 16.84 -6.53
C GLN A 190 18.75 16.66 -7.84
N GLN A 191 19.44 16.48 -8.97
CA GLN A 191 18.78 16.15 -10.22
C GLN A 191 18.07 14.79 -10.11
N GLY A 192 16.75 14.78 -10.34
CA GLY A 192 15.92 13.57 -10.19
C GLY A 192 15.66 13.19 -8.73
N ARG A 193 15.94 14.06 -7.75
CA ARG A 193 15.69 13.81 -6.33
C ARG A 193 14.96 14.96 -5.65
N VAL A 194 13.93 14.64 -4.88
CA VAL A 194 13.05 15.60 -4.23
C VAL A 194 12.67 15.15 -2.82
N GLU A 195 12.62 16.07 -1.86
CA GLU A 195 11.94 15.82 -0.59
C GLU A 195 10.47 16.24 -0.69
N ASP A 196 9.55 15.29 -0.50
CA ASP A 196 8.10 15.53 -0.57
C ASP A 196 7.34 14.61 0.42
N PRO A 197 7.17 15.05 1.69
CA PRO A 197 6.44 14.26 2.67
C PRO A 197 4.96 14.10 2.34
N GLU A 198 4.32 15.08 1.67
CA GLU A 198 2.89 15.03 1.36
C GLU A 198 2.59 13.96 0.30
N MET A 199 3.43 13.87 -0.74
CA MET A 199 3.29 12.79 -1.72
C MET A 199 3.55 11.42 -1.08
N LEU A 200 4.56 11.29 -0.22
CA LEU A 200 4.81 10.04 0.51
C LEU A 200 3.64 9.65 1.41
N ASP A 201 2.98 10.62 2.05
CA ASP A 201 1.79 10.38 2.87
C ASP A 201 0.58 9.97 2.01
N SER A 202 0.42 10.56 0.81
CA SER A 202 -0.60 10.11 -0.16
C SER A 202 -0.34 8.67 -0.64
N ILE A 203 0.91 8.33 -0.98
CA ILE A 203 1.29 6.96 -1.35
C ILE A 203 1.03 6.01 -0.19
N THR A 204 1.40 6.42 1.03
CA THR A 204 1.16 5.64 2.25
C THR A 204 -0.33 5.36 2.44
N ARG A 205 -1.19 6.38 2.28
CA ARG A 205 -2.64 6.23 2.37
C ARG A 205 -3.16 5.23 1.33
N ASP A 206 -2.74 5.37 0.08
CA ASP A 206 -3.18 4.49 -1.01
C ASP A 206 -2.78 3.03 -0.77
N VAL A 207 -1.57 2.78 -0.25
CA VAL A 207 -1.10 1.44 0.14
C VAL A 207 -1.90 0.90 1.34
N ARG A 208 -2.13 1.71 2.38
CA ARG A 208 -2.90 1.33 3.58
C ARG A 208 -4.34 0.92 3.28
N HIS A 209 -4.99 1.56 2.31
CA HIS A 209 -6.36 1.23 1.88
C HIS A 209 -6.46 0.08 0.88
N SER A 210 -5.33 -0.32 0.27
CA SER A 210 -5.33 -1.32 -0.79
C SER A 210 -4.72 -2.65 -0.36
N MET A 211 -4.00 -2.70 0.77
CA MET A 211 -3.33 -3.91 1.23
C MET A 211 -3.52 -4.16 2.73
N VAL A 212 -3.88 -5.39 3.07
CA VAL A 212 -3.91 -5.85 4.46
C VAL A 212 -2.51 -5.88 5.07
N GLY A 213 -2.43 -5.62 6.37
CA GLY A 213 -1.15 -5.62 7.10
C GLY A 213 -0.27 -4.38 6.84
N ALA A 214 -0.72 -3.43 6.01
CA ALA A 214 -0.04 -2.17 5.74
C ALA A 214 -0.44 -1.01 6.68
N ARG A 215 -1.43 -1.17 7.57
CA ARG A 215 -1.98 -0.08 8.41
C ARG A 215 -0.94 0.67 9.26
N GLY A 216 0.10 -0.02 9.73
CA GLY A 216 1.21 0.59 10.48
C GLY A 216 2.43 0.96 9.63
N TRP A 217 2.39 0.71 8.32
CA TRP A 217 3.49 1.01 7.40
C TRP A 217 3.43 2.46 6.91
N LYS A 218 4.58 3.09 6.73
CA LYS A 218 4.71 4.46 6.26
C LYS A 218 5.86 4.53 5.27
N ALA A 219 5.67 5.19 4.13
CA ALA A 219 6.74 5.39 3.16
C ALA A 219 7.72 6.46 3.65
N ASP A 220 9.00 6.08 3.75
CA ASP A 220 10.11 7.01 3.99
C ASP A 220 10.80 7.40 2.68
N TYR A 221 10.83 6.47 1.72
CA TYR A 221 11.39 6.69 0.39
C TYR A 221 10.42 6.20 -0.68
N ALA A 222 10.42 6.85 -1.84
CA ALA A 222 9.74 6.35 -3.02
C ALA A 222 10.50 6.65 -4.32
N LEU A 223 10.45 5.74 -5.28
CA LEU A 223 10.93 5.94 -6.65
C LEU A 223 9.72 5.96 -7.59
N LEU A 224 9.51 7.10 -8.22
CA LEU A 224 8.47 7.32 -9.23
C LEU A 224 9.11 7.23 -10.62
N ILE A 225 8.54 6.43 -11.52
CA ILE A 225 8.98 6.33 -12.91
C ILE A 225 7.78 6.37 -13.82
N THR A 226 7.77 7.26 -14.80
CA THR A 226 6.66 7.42 -15.74
C THR A 226 7.16 7.28 -17.17
N TRP A 227 6.58 6.33 -17.91
CA TRP A 227 6.77 6.18 -19.35
C TRP A 227 5.62 6.92 -20.03
N GLU A 228 5.91 8.10 -20.56
CA GLU A 228 4.94 8.98 -21.18
C GLU A 228 4.90 8.74 -22.69
N ARG A 229 3.70 8.45 -23.21
CA ARG A 229 3.41 8.41 -24.65
C ARG A 229 4.36 7.51 -25.46
N MET A 230 4.76 6.37 -24.91
CA MET A 230 5.69 5.43 -25.56
C MET A 230 5.03 4.69 -26.72
N SER A 231 5.74 4.60 -27.86
CA SER A 231 5.26 3.89 -29.04
C SER A 231 5.83 2.48 -29.12
N TYR A 232 5.13 1.58 -29.84
CA TYR A 232 5.62 0.23 -30.08
C TYR A 232 6.87 0.23 -30.98
N GLY A 233 7.77 -0.73 -30.77
CA GLY A 233 8.95 -0.94 -31.62
C GLY A 233 8.56 -1.15 -33.08
N GLY A 234 9.13 -0.34 -33.98
CA GLY A 234 8.81 -0.32 -35.41
C GLY A 234 7.61 0.54 -35.83
N ALA A 235 7.03 1.34 -34.92
CA ALA A 235 6.06 2.37 -35.27
C ALA A 235 6.63 3.41 -36.27
N PRO A 236 5.82 3.90 -37.22
CA PRO A 236 6.27 4.87 -38.20
C PRO A 236 6.55 6.23 -37.54
N LYS A 237 7.66 6.86 -37.94
CA LYS A 237 7.93 8.27 -37.59
C LYS A 237 6.89 9.16 -38.27
N ILE A 238 6.23 10.01 -37.51
CA ILE A 238 5.23 10.94 -38.03
C ILE A 238 5.94 12.25 -38.32
N THR A 239 6.13 12.55 -39.60
CA THR A 239 6.81 13.77 -40.05
C THR A 239 5.91 15.00 -39.99
N ASP A 240 4.59 14.82 -40.14
CA ASP A 240 3.65 15.93 -40.21
C ASP A 240 3.06 16.25 -38.82
N MET A 241 3.25 17.49 -38.36
CA MET A 241 2.66 17.98 -37.11
C MET A 241 1.14 17.89 -37.08
N SER A 242 0.47 18.08 -38.21
CA SER A 242 -0.99 17.95 -38.34
C SER A 242 -1.51 16.54 -38.01
N LYS A 243 -0.65 15.52 -38.03
CA LYS A 243 -0.97 14.13 -37.67
C LYS A 243 -0.69 13.79 -36.20
N TYR A 244 -0.52 14.79 -35.34
CA TYR A 244 -0.32 14.61 -33.90
C TYR A 244 -1.40 13.70 -33.25
N GLU A 245 -2.68 13.90 -33.58
CA GLU A 245 -3.78 13.06 -33.08
C GLU A 245 -3.70 11.61 -33.58
N GLN A 246 -3.11 11.39 -34.75
CA GLN A 246 -2.85 10.04 -35.25
C GLN A 246 -1.72 9.37 -34.46
N ALA A 247 -0.71 10.13 -34.02
CA ALA A 247 0.39 9.64 -33.18
C ALA A 247 -0.13 9.07 -31.85
N LYS A 248 -1.10 9.76 -31.24
CA LYS A 248 -1.72 9.34 -29.97
C LYS A 248 -2.32 7.95 -30.00
N ARG A 249 -2.77 7.47 -31.17
CA ARG A 249 -3.40 6.15 -31.32
C ARG A 249 -2.46 4.97 -31.09
N TRP A 250 -1.15 5.19 -31.10
CA TRP A 250 -0.15 4.13 -30.95
C TRP A 250 0.76 4.39 -29.75
N GLN A 251 0.25 5.10 -28.74
CA GLN A 251 0.99 5.48 -27.55
C GLN A 251 0.42 4.82 -26.31
N ASN A 252 1.32 4.41 -25.43
CA ASN A 252 1.00 3.93 -24.09
C ASN A 252 1.59 4.90 -23.07
N THR A 253 0.85 5.17 -21.99
CA THR A 253 1.31 5.95 -20.86
C THR A 253 1.02 5.18 -19.57
N TYR A 254 2.07 4.95 -18.78
CA TYR A 254 2.00 4.18 -17.55
C TYR A 254 3.09 4.63 -16.58
N GLN A 255 2.89 4.33 -15.31
CA GLN A 255 3.74 4.78 -14.21
C GLN A 255 3.95 3.65 -13.22
N MET A 256 5.15 3.59 -12.65
CA MET A 256 5.50 2.75 -11.52
C MET A 256 5.88 3.63 -10.33
N VAL A 257 5.43 3.21 -9.15
CA VAL A 257 5.81 3.78 -7.86
C VAL A 257 6.33 2.66 -6.98
N LEU A 258 7.60 2.73 -6.61
CA LEU A 258 8.19 1.85 -5.59
C LEU A 258 8.31 2.65 -4.31
N ALA A 259 7.71 2.19 -3.22
CA ALA A 259 7.75 2.89 -1.94
C ALA A 259 8.25 1.95 -0.84
N THR A 260 9.12 2.45 0.04
CA THR A 260 9.78 1.63 1.06
C THR A 260 10.06 2.39 2.36
N ASP A 261 10.13 1.65 3.46
CA ASP A 261 10.65 2.04 4.78
C ASP A 261 11.97 1.30 5.10
N GLU A 262 12.70 0.86 4.07
CA GLU A 262 13.90 0.00 4.11
C GLU A 262 13.69 -1.43 4.66
N ILE A 263 12.51 -1.73 5.19
CA ILE A 263 12.15 -3.05 5.72
C ILE A 263 11.15 -3.74 4.79
N ARG A 264 10.12 -3.02 4.36
CA ARG A 264 9.07 -3.45 3.44
C ARG A 264 9.06 -2.56 2.21
N THR A 265 8.75 -3.17 1.08
CA THR A 265 8.66 -2.47 -0.21
C THR A 265 7.32 -2.78 -0.85
N TYR A 266 6.64 -1.74 -1.29
CA TYR A 266 5.41 -1.81 -2.06
C TYR A 266 5.64 -1.27 -3.46
N CYS A 267 5.16 -1.99 -4.46
CA CYS A 267 5.16 -1.58 -5.86
C CYS A 267 3.73 -1.31 -6.31
N MET A 268 3.50 -0.10 -6.82
CA MET A 268 2.24 0.32 -7.42
C MET A 268 2.45 0.59 -8.91
N LEU A 269 1.63 -0.04 -9.75
CA LEU A 269 1.64 0.14 -11.20
C LEU A 269 0.34 0.85 -11.59
N ASN A 270 0.47 2.03 -12.20
CA ASN A 270 -0.65 2.83 -12.67
C ASN A 270 -0.64 2.89 -14.20
N TYR A 271 -1.68 2.38 -14.84
CA TYR A 271 -1.83 2.40 -16.30
C TYR A 271 -2.86 3.44 -16.70
N ALA A 272 -2.44 4.48 -17.43
CA ALA A 272 -3.33 5.53 -17.90
C ALA A 272 -3.91 5.25 -19.27
N ASN A 273 -3.06 4.81 -20.20
CA ASN A 273 -3.51 4.45 -21.53
C ASN A 273 -2.66 3.33 -22.09
N ILE A 274 -3.31 2.29 -22.64
CA ILE A 274 -2.68 1.18 -23.34
C ILE A 274 -3.45 0.98 -24.65
N ASN A 275 -2.91 1.53 -25.74
CA ASN A 275 -3.48 1.42 -27.07
C ASN A 275 -2.89 0.25 -27.88
N TRP A 276 -1.62 -0.09 -27.63
CA TRP A 276 -0.89 -1.17 -28.29
C TRP A 276 -0.41 -2.22 -27.28
N THR A 277 -0.28 -3.47 -27.72
CA THR A 277 0.03 -4.63 -26.84
C THR A 277 1.15 -5.53 -27.38
N SER A 278 1.73 -5.21 -28.54
CA SER A 278 2.81 -5.99 -29.14
C SER A 278 3.63 -5.13 -30.11
N SER A 279 4.90 -5.46 -30.32
CA SER A 279 5.82 -4.78 -31.25
C SER A 279 5.82 -5.41 -32.65
N SER A 280 6.40 -4.73 -33.64
CA SER A 280 6.51 -5.28 -35.00
C SER A 280 7.42 -6.51 -35.06
N GLN A 281 8.52 -6.54 -34.28
CA GLN A 281 9.38 -7.72 -34.19
C GLN A 281 8.65 -8.92 -33.59
N SER A 282 7.64 -8.64 -32.77
CA SER A 282 6.76 -9.64 -32.17
C SER A 282 5.67 -10.16 -33.12
N GLY A 283 5.71 -9.75 -34.39
CA GLY A 283 4.75 -10.12 -35.43
C GLY A 283 3.45 -9.33 -35.38
N ALA A 284 3.39 -8.19 -34.68
CA ALA A 284 2.18 -7.37 -34.63
C ALA A 284 1.83 -6.81 -36.01
N LEU A 285 0.54 -6.83 -36.36
CA LEU A 285 0.03 -6.20 -37.58
C LEU A 285 0.16 -4.67 -37.48
N THR A 286 0.01 -3.97 -38.61
CA THR A 286 -0.01 -2.50 -38.66
C THR A 286 -0.97 -1.98 -37.59
N ARG A 287 -0.45 -1.17 -36.64
CA ARG A 287 -1.07 -0.63 -35.39
C ARG A 287 -0.66 -1.28 -34.05
N GLY A 288 0.33 -2.19 -34.00
CA GLY A 288 0.88 -2.69 -32.72
C GLY A 288 -0.05 -3.62 -31.93
N ARG A 289 -0.96 -4.31 -32.65
CA ARG A 289 -1.88 -5.33 -32.12
C ARG A 289 -1.75 -6.61 -32.93
N GLY A 290 -1.98 -7.75 -32.27
CA GLY A 290 -2.12 -9.05 -32.96
C GLY A 290 -0.81 -9.76 -33.30
N GLY A 291 0.26 -9.58 -32.51
CA GLY A 291 1.48 -10.37 -32.62
C GLY A 291 1.26 -11.88 -32.49
N MET A 292 2.25 -12.71 -32.84
CA MET A 292 2.12 -14.17 -32.83
C MET A 292 1.63 -14.72 -31.47
N GLN A 293 0.87 -15.81 -31.49
CA GLN A 293 0.14 -16.39 -30.33
C GLN A 293 1.02 -17.01 -29.23
N SER A 294 2.36 -16.96 -29.34
CA SER A 294 3.21 -17.39 -28.23
C SER A 294 3.21 -16.34 -27.13
N ALA A 295 2.81 -16.74 -25.92
CA ALA A 295 2.83 -15.96 -24.68
C ALA A 295 4.18 -15.27 -24.40
N LEU A 296 5.26 -15.79 -25.01
CA LEU A 296 6.62 -15.32 -24.84
C LEU A 296 7.00 -14.12 -25.74
N VAL A 297 6.25 -13.86 -26.81
CA VAL A 297 6.53 -12.75 -27.75
C VAL A 297 5.58 -11.56 -27.49
N ARG A 298 5.00 -11.49 -26.29
CA ARG A 298 3.98 -10.51 -25.91
C ARG A 298 4.45 -9.70 -24.72
N THR A 299 3.78 -8.57 -24.47
CA THR A 299 4.07 -7.70 -23.33
C THR A 299 4.04 -8.49 -22.03
N VAL A 300 5.17 -8.48 -21.32
CA VAL A 300 5.29 -9.12 -20.01
C VAL A 300 5.08 -8.06 -18.94
N VAL A 301 4.22 -8.38 -17.97
CA VAL A 301 3.94 -7.52 -16.81
C VAL A 301 4.01 -8.38 -15.56
N GLY A 302 4.90 -8.05 -14.64
CA GLY A 302 5.11 -8.85 -13.44
C GLY A 302 6.46 -8.66 -12.78
N PHE A 303 6.72 -9.50 -11.78
CA PHE A 303 7.90 -9.43 -10.93
C PHE A 303 8.76 -10.68 -11.12
N ASN A 304 10.03 -10.52 -11.49
CA ASN A 304 10.99 -11.62 -11.50
C ASN A 304 11.90 -11.50 -10.29
N GLY A 305 11.95 -12.54 -9.46
CA GLY A 305 12.82 -12.54 -8.28
C GLY A 305 14.31 -12.67 -8.62
N GLY A 306 14.63 -13.21 -9.79
CA GLY A 306 16.00 -13.52 -10.21
C GLY A 306 16.53 -14.80 -9.58
N ASN A 307 17.70 -15.27 -10.00
CA ASN A 307 18.31 -16.53 -9.54
C ASN A 307 17.37 -17.78 -9.62
N GLY A 308 16.43 -17.79 -10.56
CA GLY A 308 15.50 -18.92 -10.73
C GLY A 308 14.39 -18.99 -9.68
N THR A 309 14.17 -17.94 -8.89
CA THR A 309 13.19 -17.94 -7.80
C THR A 309 11.73 -17.75 -8.24
N GLY A 310 11.51 -17.53 -9.55
CA GLY A 310 10.19 -17.51 -10.18
C GLY A 310 9.74 -16.14 -10.66
N PHE A 311 8.71 -16.16 -11.51
CA PHE A 311 8.07 -14.97 -12.08
C PHE A 311 6.61 -14.88 -11.63
N TYR A 312 6.19 -13.71 -11.20
CA TYR A 312 4.84 -13.40 -10.73
C TYR A 312 4.15 -12.50 -11.76
N PRO A 313 3.34 -13.06 -12.67
CA PRO A 313 2.65 -12.30 -13.70
C PRO A 313 1.45 -11.55 -13.14
N LEU A 314 1.24 -10.30 -13.59
CA LEU A 314 -0.04 -9.62 -13.40
C LEU A 314 -1.13 -10.26 -14.28
N PRO A 315 -2.42 -10.09 -13.93
CA PRO A 315 -3.52 -10.50 -14.80
C PRO A 315 -3.37 -9.91 -16.21
N PHE A 316 -3.69 -10.70 -17.24
CA PHE A 316 -3.55 -10.31 -18.65
C PHE A 316 -2.10 -10.09 -19.15
N SER A 317 -1.08 -10.37 -18.33
CA SER A 317 0.32 -10.44 -18.80
C SER A 317 0.47 -11.57 -19.81
N SER A 318 1.26 -11.34 -20.86
CA SER A 318 1.50 -12.31 -21.95
C SER A 318 0.23 -12.74 -22.72
N GLU A 319 -0.93 -12.22 -22.36
CA GLU A 319 -2.19 -12.38 -23.07
C GLU A 319 -2.36 -11.19 -24.03
N GLY A 320 -2.97 -11.38 -25.21
CA GLY A 320 -3.25 -10.26 -26.15
C GLY A 320 -4.18 -9.16 -25.61
N ASN A 321 -4.56 -9.26 -24.34
CA ASN A 321 -5.53 -8.45 -23.64
C ASN A 321 -4.92 -7.51 -22.61
N SER A 322 -3.61 -7.24 -22.64
CA SER A 322 -2.96 -6.33 -21.69
C SER A 322 -3.54 -4.90 -21.68
N TYR A 323 -4.30 -4.50 -22.71
CA TYR A 323 -5.09 -3.24 -22.70
C TYR A 323 -6.15 -3.21 -21.58
N LYS A 324 -6.58 -4.37 -21.07
CA LYS A 324 -7.50 -4.50 -19.93
C LYS A 324 -6.88 -4.04 -18.62
N LEU A 325 -5.56 -3.93 -18.52
CA LEU A 325 -4.87 -3.42 -17.33
C LEU A 325 -5.28 -1.98 -16.96
N VAL A 326 -5.78 -1.20 -17.93
CA VAL A 326 -6.33 0.16 -17.69
C VAL A 326 -7.77 0.09 -17.16
N GLN A 327 -8.56 -0.88 -17.62
CA GLN A 327 -9.99 -1.00 -17.30
C GLN A 327 -10.23 -1.67 -15.95
N PHE A 328 -9.37 -2.62 -15.59
CA PHE A 328 -9.40 -3.31 -14.31
C PHE A 328 -8.28 -2.76 -13.41
N GLY A 329 -8.42 -2.98 -12.11
CA GLY A 329 -7.39 -2.68 -11.12
C GLY A 329 -7.57 -3.61 -9.94
N SER A 330 -6.53 -3.78 -9.13
CA SER A 330 -6.66 -4.49 -7.87
C SER A 330 -7.12 -3.56 -6.73
N THR A 331 -6.95 -2.26 -6.91
CA THR A 331 -7.34 -1.25 -5.92
C THR A 331 -8.71 -0.63 -6.21
N GLN A 332 -9.14 0.33 -5.39
CA GLN A 332 -10.36 1.11 -5.62
C GLN A 332 -10.30 1.98 -6.89
N VAL A 333 -9.11 2.16 -7.46
CA VAL A 333 -8.86 2.94 -8.67
C VAL A 333 -8.59 2.01 -9.85
N ALA A 334 -9.37 2.15 -10.92
CA ALA A 334 -9.15 1.41 -12.17
C ALA A 334 -7.78 1.77 -12.77
N GLY A 335 -7.09 0.79 -13.35
CA GLY A 335 -5.74 1.00 -13.89
C GLY A 335 -4.62 0.91 -12.85
N ARG A 336 -4.94 0.81 -11.55
CA ARG A 336 -3.96 0.73 -10.46
C ARG A 336 -3.86 -0.68 -9.89
N TRP A 337 -2.65 -1.18 -9.85
CA TRP A 337 -2.27 -2.49 -9.34
C TRP A 337 -1.24 -2.32 -8.24
N LEU A 338 -1.39 -3.07 -7.15
CA LEU A 338 -0.50 -2.99 -6.00
C LEU A 338 0.05 -4.37 -5.65
N ALA A 339 1.32 -4.44 -5.29
CA ALA A 339 1.95 -5.62 -4.73
C ALA A 339 2.99 -5.24 -3.68
N ARG A 340 3.12 -6.07 -2.64
CA ARG A 340 4.28 -6.05 -1.73
C ARG A 340 5.37 -6.94 -2.32
N VAL A 341 6.61 -6.46 -2.36
CA VAL A 341 7.69 -7.08 -3.16
C VAL A 341 8.98 -7.40 -2.37
N ASP A 342 8.95 -7.26 -1.05
CA ASP A 342 10.12 -7.33 -0.17
C ASP A 342 10.72 -8.73 0.00
N GLU A 343 9.98 -9.71 0.54
CA GLU A 343 10.47 -11.09 0.72
C GLU A 343 9.82 -12.05 -0.27
N GLN A 344 8.50 -11.97 -0.39
CA GLN A 344 7.69 -12.69 -1.35
C GLN A 344 6.71 -11.70 -1.99
N ILE A 345 6.40 -11.92 -3.27
CA ILE A 345 5.38 -11.13 -3.96
C ILE A 345 4.02 -11.46 -3.38
N GLN A 346 3.39 -10.49 -2.73
CA GLN A 346 2.01 -10.57 -2.27
C GLN A 346 1.20 -9.54 -3.06
N TYR A 347 0.20 -10.00 -3.79
CA TYR A 347 -0.68 -9.09 -4.51
C TYR A 347 -1.59 -8.37 -3.51
N GLY A 348 -1.58 -7.04 -3.59
CA GLY A 348 -2.53 -6.20 -2.88
C GLY A 348 -3.80 -6.02 -3.69
N GLY A 349 -4.89 -5.70 -3.00
CA GLY A 349 -6.16 -5.41 -3.63
C GLY A 349 -7.14 -6.58 -3.61
N CYS A 350 -8.04 -6.55 -4.58
CA CYS A 350 -9.07 -7.56 -4.76
C CYS A 350 -9.05 -8.12 -6.19
N THR A 351 -9.69 -9.27 -6.39
CA THR A 351 -9.87 -9.90 -7.69
C THR A 351 -11.32 -10.30 -7.94
N ASN A 352 -11.72 -10.26 -9.22
CA ASN A 352 -13.05 -10.67 -9.70
C ASN A 352 -13.11 -12.18 -10.00
N SER A 353 -12.07 -12.95 -9.65
CA SER A 353 -12.10 -14.41 -9.75
C SER A 353 -13.18 -15.00 -8.82
N SER A 354 -13.76 -16.13 -9.20
CA SER A 354 -14.81 -16.79 -8.40
C SER A 354 -14.28 -17.59 -7.21
N ARG A 355 -12.99 -17.91 -7.20
CA ARG A 355 -12.27 -18.66 -6.16
C ARG A 355 -10.82 -18.21 -6.12
N GLY A 356 -10.19 -18.29 -4.95
CA GLY A 356 -8.80 -17.89 -4.80
C GLY A 356 -8.29 -17.98 -3.36
N ALA A 357 -7.02 -17.65 -3.20
CA ALA A 357 -6.44 -17.46 -1.88
C ALA A 357 -6.82 -16.07 -1.32
N ILE A 358 -6.92 -15.97 0.00
CA ILE A 358 -7.11 -14.69 0.70
C ILE A 358 -5.86 -14.33 1.49
N GLU A 359 -5.63 -13.04 1.61
CA GLU A 359 -4.57 -12.50 2.44
C GLU A 359 -5.17 -11.93 3.74
N LEU A 360 -4.45 -12.16 4.84
CA LEU A 360 -4.85 -11.73 6.18
C LEU A 360 -3.87 -10.67 6.70
N SER A 361 -4.38 -9.68 7.43
CA SER A 361 -3.55 -8.66 8.09
C SER A 361 -2.53 -9.21 9.08
N GLN A 362 -2.76 -10.40 9.60
CA GLN A 362 -1.91 -11.13 10.54
C GLN A 362 -1.89 -12.59 10.09
N GLN A 363 -0.73 -13.24 10.14
CA GLN A 363 -0.58 -14.65 9.77
C GLN A 363 -0.74 -15.60 10.97
N TYR A 364 -0.71 -15.05 12.18
CA TYR A 364 -0.90 -15.80 13.41
C TYR A 364 -1.73 -15.02 14.43
N GLY A 365 -2.34 -15.74 15.37
CA GLY A 365 -3.19 -15.18 16.43
C GLY A 365 -3.19 -16.05 17.68
N ASN A 366 -3.67 -15.50 18.80
CA ASN A 366 -3.73 -16.24 20.06
C ASN A 366 -4.90 -17.24 20.07
N MET A 367 -4.78 -18.33 20.82
CA MET A 367 -5.86 -19.31 20.98
C MET A 367 -7.08 -18.79 21.78
N LEU A 368 -6.94 -17.66 22.49
CA LEU A 368 -8.02 -17.06 23.28
C LEU A 368 -8.99 -16.24 22.44
N GLY A 369 -8.61 -15.85 21.22
CA GLY A 369 -9.37 -14.90 20.40
C GLY A 369 -9.27 -13.46 20.91
N GLY A 370 -10.24 -12.63 20.53
CA GLY A 370 -10.29 -11.21 20.90
C GLY A 370 -9.43 -10.30 20.02
N PHE A 371 -9.22 -10.69 18.76
CA PHE A 371 -8.49 -9.90 17.77
C PHE A 371 -9.32 -9.71 16.51
N ALA A 372 -9.07 -8.61 15.81
CA ALA A 372 -9.65 -8.38 14.50
C ALA A 372 -8.66 -8.79 13.40
N LEU A 373 -9.19 -9.44 12.36
CA LEU A 373 -8.47 -9.75 11.14
C LEU A 373 -9.06 -8.92 9.99
N ASN A 374 -8.23 -8.10 9.35
CA ASN A 374 -8.58 -7.58 8.04
C ASN A 374 -8.24 -8.63 6.98
N VAL A 375 -9.14 -8.82 6.02
CA VAL A 375 -9.08 -9.86 5.00
C VAL A 375 -9.25 -9.22 3.62
N THR A 376 -8.44 -9.66 2.66
CA THR A 376 -8.52 -9.28 1.24
C THR A 376 -8.58 -10.52 0.35
N GLY A 377 -9.29 -10.39 -0.77
CA GLY A 377 -9.39 -11.43 -1.79
C GLY A 377 -10.44 -11.08 -2.86
N PRO A 378 -11.72 -11.42 -2.64
CA PRO A 378 -12.80 -11.02 -3.55
C PRO A 378 -12.98 -9.50 -3.55
N CYS A 379 -13.37 -8.94 -4.71
CA CYS A 379 -13.85 -7.56 -4.76
C CYS A 379 -15.26 -7.48 -4.16
N LEU A 380 -15.36 -6.80 -3.02
CA LEU A 380 -16.55 -6.72 -2.17
C LEU A 380 -17.52 -5.66 -2.67
N ARG A 381 -18.80 -6.03 -2.78
CA ARG A 381 -19.89 -5.12 -3.13
C ARG A 381 -20.66 -4.70 -1.87
N PRO A 382 -21.36 -3.55 -1.90
CA PRO A 382 -22.14 -3.09 -0.75
C PRO A 382 -23.21 -4.07 -0.25
N ASN A 383 -23.74 -4.93 -1.13
CA ASN A 383 -24.82 -5.87 -0.81
C ASN A 383 -24.30 -7.27 -0.41
N ASP A 384 -22.99 -7.49 -0.42
CA ASP A 384 -22.42 -8.80 -0.10
C ASP A 384 -22.45 -9.02 1.42
N VAL A 385 -22.86 -10.22 1.84
CA VAL A 385 -22.91 -10.60 3.26
C VAL A 385 -21.75 -11.54 3.54
N LEU A 386 -20.80 -11.04 4.34
CA LEU A 386 -19.51 -11.69 4.52
C LEU A 386 -19.50 -12.58 5.76
N ARG A 387 -19.12 -13.84 5.57
CA ARG A 387 -18.89 -14.79 6.66
C ARG A 387 -17.53 -15.43 6.52
N MET A 388 -16.74 -15.40 7.59
CA MET A 388 -15.45 -16.08 7.66
C MET A 388 -15.59 -17.31 8.53
N GLN A 389 -15.16 -18.46 8.01
CA GLN A 389 -15.06 -19.69 8.76
C GLN A 389 -13.59 -19.91 9.14
N LEU A 390 -13.29 -19.94 10.43
CA LEU A 390 -11.99 -20.30 10.98
C LEU A 390 -12.13 -21.68 11.62
N ASP A 391 -11.64 -22.71 10.92
CA ASP A 391 -11.89 -24.12 11.28
C ASP A 391 -13.39 -24.43 11.39
N GLU A 392 -13.92 -24.61 12.61
CA GLU A 392 -15.35 -24.85 12.88
C GLU A 392 -16.11 -23.56 13.24
N LEU A 393 -15.40 -22.48 13.58
CA LEU A 393 -15.98 -21.22 14.04
C LEU A 393 -16.42 -20.36 12.86
N THR A 394 -17.70 -20.01 12.80
CA THR A 394 -18.22 -19.05 11.81
C THR A 394 -18.33 -17.67 12.44
N ILE A 395 -17.77 -16.66 11.77
CA ILE A 395 -17.67 -15.27 12.22
C ILE A 395 -18.29 -14.38 11.16
N ASP A 396 -19.11 -13.42 11.59
CA ASP A 396 -19.63 -12.38 10.70
C ASP A 396 -18.56 -11.29 10.49
N CYS A 397 -18.42 -10.83 9.25
CA CYS A 397 -17.44 -9.83 8.87
C CYS A 397 -18.13 -8.57 8.33
N GLU A 398 -17.54 -7.42 8.62
CA GLU A 398 -18.00 -6.13 8.12
C GLU A 398 -17.12 -5.66 6.95
N ARG A 399 -17.75 -5.17 5.88
CA ARG A 399 -17.04 -4.58 4.76
C ARG A 399 -16.52 -3.20 5.15
N ILE A 400 -15.21 -2.96 5.06
CA ILE A 400 -14.63 -1.62 5.24
C ILE A 400 -14.78 -0.85 3.92
N ASP A 401 -14.26 -1.42 2.85
CA ASP A 401 -14.17 -0.84 1.52
C ASP A 401 -14.37 -1.94 0.45
N MET A 402 -14.16 -1.64 -0.83
CA MET A 402 -14.31 -2.64 -1.91
C MET A 402 -13.25 -3.75 -1.80
N VAL A 403 -12.12 -3.46 -1.16
CA VAL A 403 -10.94 -4.32 -1.13
C VAL A 403 -10.84 -5.10 0.17
N MET A 404 -11.15 -4.48 1.32
CA MET A 404 -10.95 -5.10 2.63
C MET A 404 -12.26 -5.31 3.39
N ALA A 405 -12.30 -6.43 4.10
CA ALA A 405 -13.28 -6.70 5.15
C ALA A 405 -12.58 -6.84 6.50
N ARG A 406 -13.29 -6.55 7.59
CA ARG A 406 -12.85 -6.77 8.96
C ARG A 406 -13.72 -7.85 9.61
N CYS A 407 -13.07 -8.91 10.07
CA CYS A 407 -13.69 -9.98 10.82
C CYS A 407 -13.18 -9.94 12.26
N VAL A 408 -14.08 -9.90 13.24
CA VAL A 408 -13.70 -9.87 14.66
C VAL A 408 -13.80 -11.28 15.22
N VAL A 409 -12.67 -11.86 15.61
CA VAL A 409 -12.64 -13.17 16.26
C VAL A 409 -13.03 -12.97 17.73
N PRO A 410 -14.15 -13.53 18.20
CA PRO A 410 -14.59 -13.36 19.58
C PRO A 410 -13.58 -13.97 20.56
N THR A 411 -13.56 -13.43 21.78
CA THR A 411 -12.86 -14.06 22.90
C THR A 411 -13.55 -15.36 23.29
N ASN A 412 -12.78 -16.33 23.81
CA ASN A 412 -13.29 -17.62 24.29
C ASN A 412 -13.85 -18.55 23.17
N ALA A 413 -13.31 -18.51 21.94
CA ALA A 413 -13.91 -19.23 20.81
C ALA A 413 -13.02 -20.26 20.09
N ILE A 414 -11.70 -20.24 20.27
CA ILE A 414 -10.78 -21.05 19.46
C ILE A 414 -10.20 -22.25 20.23
N PHE A 415 -9.49 -22.02 21.34
CA PHE A 415 -8.83 -23.04 22.20
C PHE A 415 -8.16 -24.22 21.48
N LYS A 416 -7.59 -23.97 20.30
CA LYS A 416 -6.78 -24.91 19.53
C LYS A 416 -5.43 -24.25 19.24
N ILE A 417 -4.40 -25.05 18.99
CA ILE A 417 -3.07 -24.58 18.58
C ILE A 417 -2.68 -25.25 17.26
N GLY A 418 -1.87 -24.56 16.47
CA GLY A 418 -1.41 -25.05 15.17
C GLY A 418 -2.10 -24.36 13.99
N PHE A 419 -1.95 -24.95 12.80
CA PHE A 419 -2.52 -24.41 11.58
C PHE A 419 -4.01 -24.73 11.49
N VAL A 420 -4.80 -23.70 11.21
CA VAL A 420 -6.23 -23.81 10.89
C VAL A 420 -6.52 -23.27 9.51
N ASP A 421 -7.52 -23.85 8.87
CA ASP A 421 -8.02 -23.36 7.60
C ASP A 421 -8.99 -22.20 7.83
N VAL A 422 -8.72 -21.08 7.19
CA VAL A 422 -9.60 -19.91 7.17
C VAL A 422 -10.25 -19.84 5.81
N LYS A 423 -11.57 -19.75 5.77
CA LYS A 423 -12.34 -19.65 4.55
C LYS A 423 -13.24 -18.42 4.59
N LEU A 424 -13.44 -17.79 3.44
CA LEU A 424 -14.29 -16.61 3.32
C LEU A 424 -15.45 -16.89 2.36
N SER A 425 -16.64 -16.48 2.78
CA SER A 425 -17.89 -16.50 2.02
C SER A 425 -18.36 -15.06 1.79
N VAL A 426 -18.84 -14.80 0.57
CA VAL A 426 -19.48 -13.54 0.17
C VAL A 426 -21.00 -13.66 0.01
N ASP A 427 -21.54 -14.87 0.17
CA ASP A 427 -22.93 -15.24 -0.11
C ASP A 427 -23.69 -15.70 1.14
N ALA A 428 -23.41 -15.05 2.28
CA ALA A 428 -23.98 -15.36 3.59
C ALA A 428 -23.70 -16.80 4.08
N GLY A 429 -22.58 -17.39 3.71
CA GLY A 429 -22.14 -18.71 4.16
C GLY A 429 -22.68 -19.88 3.34
N LYS A 430 -23.23 -19.65 2.14
CA LYS A 430 -23.66 -20.75 1.25
C LYS A 430 -22.48 -21.46 0.61
N SER A 431 -21.43 -20.71 0.27
CA SER A 431 -20.20 -21.25 -0.31
C SER A 431 -18.97 -20.58 0.27
N TYR A 432 -17.88 -21.34 0.33
CA TYR A 432 -16.58 -20.90 0.83
C TYR A 432 -15.48 -21.09 -0.23
N PRO A 433 -15.53 -20.33 -1.35
CA PRO A 433 -14.59 -20.51 -2.46
C PRO A 433 -13.21 -19.90 -2.20
N TRP A 434 -13.08 -19.11 -1.13
CA TRP A 434 -11.87 -18.39 -0.74
C TRP A 434 -11.24 -19.03 0.48
N TRP A 435 -9.93 -19.24 0.47
CA TRP A 435 -9.26 -19.96 1.54
C TRP A 435 -7.83 -19.47 1.81
N THR A 436 -7.36 -19.68 3.03
CA THR A 436 -5.96 -19.50 3.44
C THR A 436 -5.69 -20.30 4.71
N LYS A 437 -4.44 -20.31 5.16
CA LYS A 437 -4.05 -20.93 6.43
C LYS A 437 -3.69 -19.86 7.45
N PHE A 438 -4.06 -20.09 8.71
CA PHE A 438 -3.75 -19.21 9.82
C PHE A 438 -3.13 -20.02 10.95
N TYR A 439 -2.12 -19.47 11.62
CA TYR A 439 -1.42 -20.18 12.69
C TYR A 439 -1.89 -19.70 14.06
N ILE A 440 -2.43 -20.60 14.88
CA ILE A 440 -2.84 -20.25 16.23
C ILE A 440 -1.73 -20.62 17.21
N VAL A 441 -1.30 -19.63 17.98
CA VAL A 441 -0.26 -19.75 19.01
C VAL A 441 -0.84 -19.83 20.41
N GLN A 442 -0.06 -20.44 21.30
CA GLN A 442 -0.32 -20.40 22.74
C GLN A 442 -0.29 -18.95 23.26
N PRO A 443 -1.04 -18.63 24.33
CA PRO A 443 -1.18 -17.25 24.81
C PRO A 443 0.16 -16.61 25.20
N GLY A 444 1.11 -17.40 25.72
CA GLY A 444 2.44 -16.93 26.11
C GLY A 444 3.33 -16.50 24.93
N LEU A 445 3.08 -17.01 23.72
CA LEU A 445 3.80 -16.64 22.49
C LEU A 445 3.07 -15.57 21.68
N GLY A 446 1.79 -15.30 22.02
CA GLY A 446 0.98 -14.29 21.37
C GLY A 446 1.50 -12.88 21.63
N ARG A 447 1.36 -12.00 20.63
CA ARG A 447 1.67 -10.57 20.80
C ARG A 447 0.69 -9.97 21.82
N ARG A 448 1.24 -9.40 22.90
CA ARG A 448 0.47 -8.65 23.89
C ARG A 448 -0.04 -7.36 23.25
N ARG A 449 -1.36 -7.13 23.28
CA ARG A 449 -2.01 -5.90 22.79
C ARG A 449 -2.26 -4.89 23.90
N VAL A 450 -2.35 -5.38 25.13
CA VAL A 450 -2.44 -4.61 26.36
C VAL A 450 -1.14 -4.84 27.12
N ASN A 451 -0.43 -3.76 27.44
CA ASN A 451 0.80 -3.80 28.19
C ASN A 451 0.52 -3.46 29.66
N LEU A 452 0.96 -4.34 30.55
CA LEU A 452 0.98 -4.11 31.99
C LEU A 452 2.27 -3.36 32.30
N ILE A 453 2.17 -2.12 32.77
CA ILE A 453 3.33 -1.26 33.03
C ILE A 453 3.68 -1.36 34.52
N ASN A 454 4.94 -1.73 34.79
CA ASN A 454 5.55 -1.65 36.11
C ASN A 454 6.36 -0.35 36.21
N ASP A 455 6.22 0.39 37.31
CA ASP A 455 7.05 1.58 37.55
C ASP A 455 8.36 1.19 38.27
N PRO A 456 9.53 1.32 37.64
CA PRO A 456 10.80 1.00 38.29
C PRO A 456 11.18 1.99 39.40
N ARG A 457 10.56 3.18 39.45
CA ARG A 457 10.84 4.21 40.48
C ARG A 457 10.04 3.99 41.75
N GLU A 458 8.86 3.42 41.63
CA GLU A 458 7.97 3.09 42.75
C GLU A 458 7.70 1.57 42.75
N PRO A 459 8.52 0.77 43.46
CA PRO A 459 8.40 -0.70 43.46
C PRO A 459 7.05 -1.23 43.95
N MET A 460 6.25 -0.39 44.62
CA MET A 460 4.89 -0.71 45.04
C MET A 460 3.88 -0.63 43.89
N ASN A 461 4.22 -0.03 42.75
CA ASN A 461 3.39 0.06 41.55
C ASN A 461 3.84 -1.01 40.52
N ASP A 462 3.90 -2.25 40.98
CA ASP A 462 4.31 -3.41 40.19
C ASP A 462 3.16 -4.43 40.16
N TRP A 463 2.84 -4.95 38.97
CA TRP A 463 1.83 -5.99 38.76
C TRP A 463 2.15 -7.32 39.45
N SER A 464 3.41 -7.53 39.84
CA SER A 464 3.87 -8.71 40.60
C SER A 464 3.85 -8.50 42.12
N PHE A 465 3.58 -7.27 42.59
CA PHE A 465 3.51 -6.97 44.01
C PHE A 465 2.14 -7.36 44.58
N TYR A 466 2.10 -7.84 45.83
CA TYR A 466 0.89 -8.41 46.43
C TYR A 466 -0.18 -7.37 46.81
N ASP A 467 0.23 -6.14 47.10
CA ASP A 467 -0.65 -5.04 47.52
C ASP A 467 -0.23 -3.72 46.82
N PRO A 468 -0.43 -3.64 45.50
CA PRO A 468 0.01 -2.48 44.74
C PRO A 468 -0.91 -1.29 44.99
N GLN A 469 -0.31 -0.10 45.12
CA GLN A 469 -1.06 1.14 45.38
C GLN A 469 -1.72 1.65 44.11
N ASN A 470 -0.96 1.71 43.01
CA ASN A 470 -1.44 2.09 41.68
C ASN A 470 -0.89 1.13 40.62
N LEU A 471 -1.77 0.68 39.74
CA LEU A 471 -1.42 -0.13 38.58
C LEU A 471 -1.74 0.62 37.30
N THR A 472 -0.88 0.47 36.31
CA THR A 472 -1.06 1.11 35.00
C THR A 472 -1.11 0.07 33.89
N ILE A 473 -2.10 0.22 33.01
CA ILE A 473 -2.20 -0.51 31.75
C ILE A 473 -2.14 0.47 30.57
N SER A 474 -1.54 0.03 29.46
CA SER A 474 -1.57 0.77 28.20
C SER A 474 -1.98 -0.11 27.03
N TRP A 475 -2.60 0.49 26.03
CA TRP A 475 -3.00 -0.14 24.79
C TRP A 475 -2.93 0.85 23.62
N GLU A 476 -2.91 0.32 22.41
CA GLU A 476 -2.93 1.14 21.20
C GLU A 476 -4.38 1.51 20.84
N TRP A 477 -4.77 2.75 21.14
CA TRP A 477 -6.14 3.24 21.00
C TRP A 477 -6.68 3.14 19.56
N GLU A 478 -5.82 3.34 18.56
CA GLU A 478 -6.15 3.29 17.13
C GLU A 478 -6.59 1.90 16.64
N ASN A 479 -6.20 0.83 17.33
CA ASN A 479 -6.58 -0.54 16.95
C ASN A 479 -8.04 -0.86 17.29
N ILE A 480 -8.59 -0.19 18.31
CA ILE A 480 -9.97 -0.42 18.78
C ILE A 480 -10.93 0.30 17.84
N THR A 481 -10.83 1.63 17.76
CA THR A 481 -11.70 2.47 16.94
C THR A 481 -10.90 3.53 16.18
N ALA A 482 -11.40 3.90 14.98
CA ALA A 482 -10.93 5.09 14.28
C ALA A 482 -11.57 6.38 14.83
N ASN A 483 -12.68 6.25 15.56
CA ASN A 483 -13.35 7.36 16.20
C ASN A 483 -12.73 7.62 17.58
N THR A 484 -12.22 8.83 17.79
CA THR A 484 -11.60 9.29 19.04
C THR A 484 -12.60 9.45 20.18
N ASN A 485 -13.89 9.58 19.87
CA ASN A 485 -14.94 9.80 20.87
C ASN A 485 -15.50 8.48 21.43
N THR A 486 -15.10 7.32 20.91
CA THR A 486 -15.61 6.04 21.40
C THR A 486 -14.99 5.72 22.76
N ALA A 487 -15.85 5.54 23.76
CA ALA A 487 -15.43 5.06 25.07
C ALA A 487 -15.13 3.56 25.04
N VAL A 488 -14.24 3.11 25.92
CA VAL A 488 -13.82 1.71 26.06
C VAL A 488 -14.20 1.14 27.42
N ASP A 489 -14.52 -0.14 27.41
CA ASP A 489 -14.71 -0.94 28.61
C ASP A 489 -13.49 -1.85 28.78
N ILE A 490 -12.98 -1.87 30.01
CA ILE A 490 -11.81 -2.66 30.39
C ILE A 490 -12.30 -3.78 31.29
N THR A 491 -12.32 -4.99 30.74
CA THR A 491 -12.89 -6.19 31.39
C THR A 491 -11.79 -7.15 31.85
N LEU A 492 -12.06 -7.82 32.96
CA LEU A 492 -11.22 -8.87 33.50
C LEU A 492 -11.86 -10.23 33.19
N TRP A 493 -11.06 -11.13 32.66
CA TRP A 493 -11.43 -12.52 32.38
C TRP A 493 -10.64 -13.47 33.25
N GLY A 494 -11.30 -14.50 33.74
CA GLY A 494 -10.73 -15.61 34.51
C GLY A 494 -10.67 -16.87 33.68
N TYR A 495 -9.53 -17.56 33.72
CA TYR A 495 -9.31 -18.84 33.08
C TYR A 495 -9.13 -19.95 34.12
N TRP A 496 -9.84 -21.07 33.93
CA TRP A 496 -9.58 -22.31 34.64
C TRP A 496 -9.71 -23.50 33.70
N GLU A 497 -8.94 -24.54 34.00
CA GLU A 497 -8.92 -25.79 33.26
C GLU A 497 -8.90 -26.94 34.26
N ASP A 498 -9.73 -27.95 34.00
CA ASP A 498 -9.81 -29.20 34.76
C ASP A 498 -9.86 -30.37 33.75
N THR A 499 -9.91 -31.61 34.25
CA THR A 499 -9.89 -32.82 33.41
C THR A 499 -11.06 -32.91 32.42
N GLU A 500 -12.17 -32.20 32.67
CA GLU A 500 -13.37 -32.22 31.82
C GLU A 500 -13.39 -31.09 30.76
N GLY A 501 -12.52 -30.08 30.87
CA GLY A 501 -12.45 -29.00 29.90
C GLY A 501 -11.87 -27.69 30.42
N HIS A 502 -12.01 -26.65 29.60
CA HIS A 502 -11.55 -25.29 29.88
C HIS A 502 -12.75 -24.35 30.03
N SER A 503 -12.56 -23.27 30.78
CA SER A 503 -13.56 -22.20 30.85
C SER A 503 -12.87 -20.85 31.05
N LEU A 504 -13.18 -19.94 30.14
CA LEU A 504 -12.78 -18.53 30.19
C LEU A 504 -14.05 -17.69 30.38
N LYS A 505 -14.20 -17.07 31.54
CA LYS A 505 -15.39 -16.26 31.90
C LYS A 505 -14.99 -14.83 32.24
N GLN A 506 -15.84 -13.88 31.90
CA GLN A 506 -15.68 -12.51 32.34
C GLN A 506 -16.00 -12.44 33.84
N ILE A 507 -15.05 -11.97 34.64
CA ILE A 507 -15.18 -11.82 36.10
C ILE A 507 -15.78 -10.46 36.45
N GLY A 508 -15.46 -9.41 35.70
CA GLY A 508 -15.95 -8.06 36.00
C GLY A 508 -15.26 -6.98 35.17
N TYR A 509 -15.39 -5.73 35.61
CA TYR A 509 -14.83 -4.55 34.94
C TYR A 509 -13.82 -3.85 35.83
N ILE A 510 -12.69 -3.44 35.23
CA ILE A 510 -11.72 -2.53 35.84
C ILE A 510 -12.21 -1.08 35.68
N ALA A 511 -12.74 -0.75 34.49
CA ALA A 511 -13.36 0.53 34.21
C ALA A 511 -14.43 0.38 33.13
N LYS A 512 -15.55 1.10 33.29
CA LYS A 512 -16.64 1.18 32.31
C LYS A 512 -16.65 2.58 31.66
N ARG A 513 -16.89 2.65 30.35
CA ARG A 513 -16.98 3.89 29.56
C ARG A 513 -15.79 4.85 29.74
N HIS A 514 -14.58 4.31 29.84
CA HIS A 514 -13.37 5.12 29.94
C HIS A 514 -13.04 5.76 28.57
N PRO A 515 -12.56 7.01 28.50
CA PRO A 515 -12.12 7.59 27.22
C PRO A 515 -10.96 6.79 26.61
N ASN A 516 -10.97 6.60 25.29
CA ASN A 516 -9.97 5.80 24.58
C ASN A 516 -8.63 6.56 24.40
N ASN A 517 -7.94 6.83 25.51
CA ASN A 517 -6.69 7.57 25.52
C ASN A 517 -5.44 6.66 25.45
N GLY A 518 -5.63 5.34 25.36
CA GLY A 518 -4.54 4.36 25.28
C GLY A 518 -3.84 4.04 26.61
N ILE A 519 -4.29 4.62 27.72
CA ILE A 519 -3.71 4.39 29.05
C ILE A 519 -4.78 4.49 30.13
N LEU A 520 -4.65 3.65 31.17
CA LEU A 520 -5.43 3.73 32.41
C LEU A 520 -4.51 3.46 33.60
N SER A 521 -4.53 4.36 34.57
CA SER A 521 -3.96 4.13 35.90
C SER A 521 -5.09 4.07 36.93
N PHE A 522 -5.09 3.04 37.78
CA PHE A 522 -6.10 2.84 38.80
C PHE A 522 -5.50 2.23 40.07
N SER A 523 -6.18 2.44 41.20
CA SER A 523 -5.84 1.79 42.47
C SER A 523 -6.72 0.55 42.66
N PRO A 524 -6.14 -0.66 42.81
CA PRO A 524 -6.91 -1.88 43.00
C PRO A 524 -7.86 -1.85 44.21
N ARG A 525 -7.50 -1.09 45.25
CA ARG A 525 -8.31 -0.93 46.48
C ARG A 525 -9.62 -0.18 46.24
N ASN A 526 -9.65 0.63 45.18
CA ASN A 526 -10.79 1.47 44.81
C ASN A 526 -11.59 0.88 43.65
N LEU A 527 -11.27 -0.34 43.20
CA LEU A 527 -12.09 -1.03 42.21
C LEU A 527 -13.47 -1.26 42.79
N GLU A 528 -14.48 -0.70 42.14
CA GLU A 528 -15.88 -0.97 42.50
C GLU A 528 -16.14 -2.46 42.32
N VAL A 529 -16.71 -3.08 43.36
CA VAL A 529 -17.16 -4.47 43.28
C VAL A 529 -18.32 -4.50 42.29
N ASP A 530 -18.04 -5.04 41.11
CA ASP A 530 -19.07 -5.24 40.10
C ASP A 530 -20.08 -6.27 40.65
N LEU A 531 -21.35 -5.86 40.80
CA LEU A 531 -22.41 -6.73 41.33
C LEU A 531 -22.74 -7.89 40.36
N GLU A 532 -22.30 -7.78 39.10
CA GLU A 532 -22.34 -8.85 38.10
C GLU A 532 -21.14 -9.81 38.20
N GLY A 533 -20.12 -9.45 38.99
CA GLY A 533 -18.90 -10.22 39.15
C GLY A 533 -18.94 -11.21 40.31
N ASP A 534 -18.34 -12.38 40.10
CA ASP A 534 -18.23 -13.41 41.13
C ASP A 534 -17.08 -13.06 42.10
N ALA A 535 -17.41 -12.66 43.33
CA ALA A 535 -16.42 -12.25 44.33
C ALA A 535 -15.48 -13.39 44.77
N ASP A 536 -15.90 -14.66 44.61
CA ASP A 536 -15.09 -15.83 44.92
C ASP A 536 -14.35 -16.38 43.69
N ALA A 537 -14.49 -15.72 42.52
CA ALA A 537 -13.83 -16.07 41.26
C ALA A 537 -12.34 -16.44 41.42
N TRP A 538 -11.59 -15.64 42.18
CA TRP A 538 -10.14 -15.81 42.35
C TRP A 538 -9.74 -17.17 42.95
N ARG A 539 -10.65 -17.87 43.63
CA ARG A 539 -10.41 -19.21 44.18
C ARG A 539 -10.48 -20.31 43.13
N PHE A 540 -11.19 -20.05 42.04
CA PHE A 540 -11.49 -21.03 41.00
C PHE A 540 -10.64 -20.82 39.75
N PHE A 541 -10.22 -19.58 39.47
CA PHE A 541 -9.42 -19.26 38.30
C PHE A 541 -7.92 -19.39 38.57
N GLN A 542 -7.22 -20.11 37.69
CA GLN A 542 -5.77 -20.31 37.73
C GLN A 542 -4.99 -19.14 37.13
N GLY A 543 -5.63 -18.38 36.23
CA GLY A 543 -5.04 -17.22 35.58
C GLY A 543 -6.11 -16.25 35.09
N GLY A 544 -5.68 -15.10 34.59
CA GLY A 544 -6.59 -14.07 34.10
C GLY A 544 -6.05 -13.29 32.90
N VAL A 545 -6.95 -12.64 32.18
CA VAL A 545 -6.66 -11.84 31.00
C VAL A 545 -7.39 -10.51 31.11
N VAL A 546 -6.72 -9.43 30.75
CA VAL A 546 -7.34 -8.11 30.61
C VAL A 546 -7.72 -7.90 29.15
N GLN A 547 -8.99 -7.60 28.91
CA GLN A 547 -9.50 -7.23 27.60
C GLN A 547 -9.91 -5.76 27.60
N VAL A 548 -9.56 -5.05 26.52
CA VAL A 548 -10.05 -3.70 26.26
C VAL A 548 -10.93 -3.78 25.01
N ARG A 549 -12.18 -3.35 25.13
CA ARG A 549 -13.17 -3.37 24.03
C ARG A 549 -13.89 -2.04 23.92
N ALA A 550 -14.45 -1.74 22.75
CA ALA A 550 -15.36 -0.60 22.60
C ALA A 550 -16.61 -0.82 23.46
N SER A 551 -17.11 0.23 24.12
CA SER A 551 -18.29 0.12 24.98
C SER A 551 -19.58 -0.08 24.18
N GLU A 552 -20.46 -0.96 24.69
CA GLU A 552 -21.65 -1.46 23.97
C GLU A 552 -22.69 -0.38 23.62
N ALA A 553 -22.67 0.79 24.25
CA ALA A 553 -23.58 1.89 23.93
C ALA A 553 -23.45 2.42 22.47
N TRP A 554 -22.39 2.05 21.75
CA TRP A 554 -22.25 2.35 20.32
C TRP A 554 -22.89 1.30 19.40
N LEU A 555 -23.09 0.06 19.86
CA LEU A 555 -23.78 -0.98 19.09
C LEU A 555 -25.30 -0.75 19.07
N GLU A 556 -25.88 -0.21 20.15
CA GLU A 556 -27.31 0.15 20.21
C GLU A 556 -27.67 1.42 19.44
N ASP A 557 -26.71 2.29 19.13
CA ASP A 557 -26.93 3.52 18.34
C ASP A 557 -26.96 3.25 16.81
N ARG A 558 -26.71 2.00 16.38
CA ARG A 558 -27.06 1.52 15.04
C ARG A 558 -28.50 1.00 15.08
N GLY A 559 -29.43 1.94 15.16
CA GLY A 559 -30.87 1.66 15.19
C GLY A 559 -31.29 0.66 14.12
N ASP A 560 -31.69 -0.53 14.58
CA ASP A 560 -32.70 -1.33 13.90
C ASP A 560 -34.01 -0.53 13.86
N ARG A 561 -34.23 0.15 12.73
CA ARG A 561 -35.55 0.40 12.14
C ARG A 561 -35.49 0.34 10.62
#